data_AF-A0A2V7IV32-F1
#
_entry.id   AF-A0A2V7IV32-F1
#
_cell.length_a   1.000
_cell.length_b   1.000
_cell.length_c   1.000
_cell.angle_alpha   90.00
_cell.angle_beta   90.00
_cell.angle_gamma   90.00
#
_symmetry.space_group_name_H-M   'P 1'
#
loop_
_entity.id
_entity.type
_entity.pdbx_description
1 polymer ?
#
loop_
_entity_poly.entity_id
_entity_poly.type
_entity_poly.pdbx_seq_one_letter_code
_entity_poly.pdbx_strand_id
1 'polypeptide(L)'
;MRGRADTSGQTKFIGRERNQAQLNPEISVTGDVRASAERPGVQRDNFDPREFEVGFQSALDPYSSTKIFVSLENGEVSVEEGYAYWTGLPGHIRFDIGKFRQQFGELNRWHLHALPETEYPSALRAYLGDDGLVGTGISLYRAFGGLGTHELTAQVTRSSTDALFGGSGRPTYLLH
;
A
#
# COMPACT_ATOMS: atom_id res chain seq x y z
N MET A 1 -34.26 24.22 60.55
CA MET A 1 -33.31 23.35 59.83
C MET A 1 -33.78 23.21 58.39
N ARG A 2 -33.03 23.71 57.41
CA ARG A 2 -33.34 23.56 55.97
C ARG A 2 -32.54 22.36 55.44
N GLY A 3 -33.22 21.32 54.97
CA GLY A 3 -32.59 20.16 54.35
C GLY A 3 -31.98 20.53 53.00
N ARG A 4 -30.69 20.22 52.82
CA ARG A 4 -30.00 20.26 51.53
C ARG A 4 -30.64 19.21 50.61
N ALA A 5 -31.06 19.63 49.42
CA ALA A 5 -31.44 18.70 48.37
C ALA A 5 -30.19 17.94 47.89
N ASP A 6 -30.28 16.62 47.95
CA ASP A 6 -29.25 15.69 47.53
C ASP A 6 -29.13 15.71 46.00
N THR A 7 -28.00 16.22 45.49
CA THR A 7 -27.71 16.24 44.05
C THR A 7 -26.88 14.99 43.72
N SER A 8 -27.48 13.81 43.88
CA SER A 8 -26.83 12.51 43.65
C SER A 8 -27.29 11.83 42.35
N GLY A 9 -27.80 12.60 41.38
CA GLY A 9 -28.02 12.09 40.03
C GLY A 9 -26.68 11.89 39.32
N GLN A 10 -26.29 10.63 39.07
CA GLN A 10 -25.13 10.34 38.23
C GLN A 10 -25.31 10.98 36.86
N THR A 11 -24.52 12.01 36.57
CA THR A 11 -24.44 12.60 35.24
C THR A 11 -23.87 11.56 34.29
N LYS A 12 -24.74 10.87 33.53
CA LYS A 12 -24.31 10.02 32.42
C LYS A 12 -23.79 10.94 31.32
N PHE A 13 -22.49 11.17 31.28
CA PHE A 13 -21.83 11.80 30.15
C PHE A 13 -22.02 10.90 28.92
N ILE A 14 -23.02 11.22 28.10
CA ILE A 14 -23.08 10.68 26.74
C ILE A 14 -22.09 11.51 25.95
N GLY A 15 -20.85 11.01 25.88
CA GLY A 15 -19.87 11.50 24.93
C GLY A 15 -20.46 11.37 23.53
N ARG A 16 -20.94 12.49 22.97
CA ARG A 16 -21.17 12.62 21.53
C ARG A 16 -19.82 12.73 20.80
N GLU A 17 -18.81 11.98 21.25
CA GLU A 17 -17.68 11.69 20.40
C GLU A 17 -18.27 11.09 19.14
N ARG A 18 -17.96 11.75 18.03
CA ARG A 18 -18.38 11.37 16.69
C ARG A 18 -18.18 9.87 16.58
N ASN A 19 -19.29 9.15 16.49
CA ASN A 19 -19.34 7.74 16.20
C ASN A 19 -18.89 7.60 14.72
N GLN A 20 -17.62 7.88 14.44
CA GLN A 20 -16.97 7.36 13.24
C GLN A 20 -17.15 5.85 13.36
N ALA A 21 -17.81 5.23 12.39
CA ALA A 21 -17.87 3.77 12.43
C ALA A 21 -16.42 3.31 12.46
N GLN A 22 -16.08 2.49 13.45
CA GLN A 22 -14.71 2.00 13.68
C GLN A 22 -14.14 1.24 12.47
N LEU A 23 -15.02 0.92 11.50
CA LEU A 23 -14.77 0.22 10.25
C LEU A 23 -14.99 1.11 9.00
N ASN A 24 -15.19 2.42 9.16
CA ASN A 24 -15.22 3.33 8.02
C ASN A 24 -13.84 3.33 7.37
N PRO A 25 -13.75 3.16 6.04
CA PRO A 25 -12.48 3.23 5.36
C PRO A 25 -11.84 4.61 5.55
N GLU A 26 -10.53 4.61 5.78
CA GLU A 26 -9.69 5.77 5.55
C GLU A 26 -9.61 6.01 4.04
N ILE A 27 -9.76 7.27 3.65
CA ILE A 27 -9.66 7.72 2.27
C ILE A 27 -8.53 8.74 2.21
N SER A 28 -7.55 8.50 1.35
CA SER A 28 -6.42 9.39 1.10
C SER A 28 -6.37 9.79 -0.37
N VAL A 29 -5.85 10.99 -0.64
CA VAL A 29 -5.53 11.44 -1.99
C VAL A 29 -4.10 11.97 -1.98
N THR A 30 -3.27 11.45 -2.86
CA THR A 30 -1.87 11.81 -3.01
C THR A 30 -1.61 12.27 -4.44
N GLY A 31 -0.61 13.11 -4.66
CA GLY A 31 -0.16 13.47 -6.00
C GLY A 31 1.29 13.87 -6.04
N ASP A 32 1.96 13.55 -7.15
CA ASP A 32 3.34 13.89 -7.43
C ASP A 32 3.44 14.70 -8.73
N VAL A 33 4.15 15.83 -8.65
CA VAL A 33 4.38 16.73 -9.77
C VAL A 33 5.84 17.15 -9.76
N ARG A 34 6.49 16.97 -10.91
CA ARG A 34 7.90 17.29 -11.11
C ARG A 34 8.05 18.52 -11.98
N ALA A 35 8.98 19.40 -11.58
CA ALA A 35 9.46 20.47 -12.43
C ALA A 35 10.97 20.36 -12.61
N SER A 36 11.46 20.47 -13.85
CA SER A 36 12.88 20.37 -14.18
C SER A 36 13.32 21.54 -15.05
N ALA A 37 14.59 21.95 -14.95
CA ALA A 37 15.16 22.99 -15.79
C ALA A 37 16.55 22.56 -16.26
N GLU A 38 16.73 22.46 -17.57
CA GLU A 38 17.98 21.97 -18.18
C GLU A 38 18.69 23.06 -18.98
N ARG A 39 20.03 22.99 -19.04
CA ARG A 39 20.88 23.83 -19.88
C ARG A 39 22.08 23.02 -20.42
N PRO A 40 22.53 23.26 -21.67
CA PRO A 40 21.96 24.13 -22.70
C PRO A 40 20.93 23.41 -23.59
N GLY A 41 19.94 24.13 -24.11
CA GLY A 41 18.96 23.59 -25.04
C GLY A 41 17.60 24.27 -24.97
N VAL A 42 16.69 23.88 -25.90
CA VAL A 42 15.27 24.23 -25.81
C VAL A 42 14.63 23.33 -24.77
N GLN A 43 14.11 23.93 -23.72
CA GLN A 43 13.41 23.24 -22.64
C GLN A 43 12.02 22.77 -23.14
N ARG A 44 11.71 21.48 -22.94
CA ARG A 44 10.41 20.84 -23.21
C ARG A 44 10.07 19.94 -22.03
N ASP A 45 8.78 19.77 -21.75
CA ASP A 45 8.25 18.88 -20.72
C ASP A 45 8.82 19.13 -19.30
N ASN A 46 9.10 20.40 -19.01
CA ASN A 46 9.67 20.88 -17.74
C ASN A 46 8.71 20.84 -16.55
N PHE A 47 7.47 20.45 -16.80
CA PHE A 47 6.43 20.30 -15.81
C PHE A 47 5.67 19.02 -16.14
N ASP A 48 5.76 18.06 -15.23
CA ASP A 48 5.35 16.68 -15.44
C ASP A 48 4.47 16.25 -14.25
N PRO A 49 3.14 16.18 -14.40
CA PRO A 49 2.25 15.60 -13.41
C PRO A 49 2.36 14.08 -13.50
N ARG A 50 3.10 13.49 -12.55
CA ARG A 50 3.55 12.11 -12.64
C ARG A 50 2.46 11.13 -12.27
N GLU A 51 1.83 11.38 -11.12
CA GLU A 51 0.85 10.46 -10.56
C GLU A 51 -0.13 11.21 -9.67
N PHE A 52 -1.40 10.83 -9.72
CA PHE A 52 -2.37 11.14 -8.69
C PHE A 52 -3.02 9.84 -8.21
N GLU A 53 -3.04 9.61 -6.90
CA GLU A 53 -3.53 8.37 -6.32
C GLU A 53 -4.69 8.64 -5.36
N VAL A 54 -5.71 7.78 -5.40
CA VAL A 54 -6.75 7.70 -4.38
C VAL A 54 -6.65 6.36 -3.67
N GLY A 55 -6.40 6.41 -2.36
CA GLY A 55 -6.27 5.25 -1.49
C GLY A 55 -7.53 5.04 -0.65
N PHE A 56 -7.97 3.79 -0.55
CA PHE A 56 -9.02 3.32 0.34
C PHE A 56 -8.47 2.22 1.22
N GLN A 57 -8.46 2.42 2.54
CA GLN A 57 -7.93 1.44 3.49
C GLN A 57 -8.94 1.22 4.61
N SER A 58 -9.22 -0.03 4.97
CA SER A 58 -10.15 -0.34 6.05
C SER A 58 -9.72 -1.58 6.81
N ALA A 59 -9.78 -1.50 8.14
CA ALA A 59 -9.80 -2.68 8.99
C ALA A 59 -11.20 -3.31 8.89
N LEU A 60 -11.28 -4.56 8.43
CA LEU A 60 -12.56 -5.28 8.35
C LEU A 60 -12.90 -5.93 9.70
N ASP A 61 -11.86 -6.41 10.40
CA ASP A 61 -11.91 -6.94 11.77
C ASP A 61 -10.52 -6.76 12.45
N PRO A 62 -10.33 -7.12 13.74
CA PRO A 62 -9.05 -6.94 14.43
C PRO A 62 -7.82 -7.62 13.80
N TYR A 63 -8.04 -8.60 12.92
CA TYR A 63 -7.02 -9.42 12.28
C TYR A 63 -6.99 -9.26 10.77
N SER A 64 -7.99 -8.64 10.15
CA SER A 64 -8.08 -8.50 8.70
C SER A 64 -8.28 -7.06 8.23
N SER A 65 -7.70 -6.74 7.08
CA SER A 65 -7.77 -5.40 6.50
C SER A 65 -7.73 -5.46 4.98
N THR A 66 -8.27 -4.44 4.33
CA THR A 66 -8.26 -4.28 2.87
C THR A 66 -7.64 -2.95 2.49
N LYS A 67 -6.90 -2.95 1.38
CA LYS A 67 -6.33 -1.76 0.76
C LYS A 67 -6.60 -1.76 -0.74
N ILE A 68 -7.03 -0.63 -1.27
CA ILE A 68 -7.26 -0.40 -2.69
C ILE A 68 -6.67 0.96 -3.04
N PHE A 69 -5.81 0.98 -4.05
CA PHE A 69 -5.17 2.17 -4.57
C PHE A 69 -5.46 2.28 -6.06
N VAL A 70 -6.01 3.43 -6.44
CA VAL A 70 -6.34 3.75 -7.82
C VAL A 70 -5.51 4.96 -8.22
N SER A 71 -4.69 4.81 -9.26
CA SER A 71 -3.87 5.90 -9.78
C SER A 71 -4.41 6.44 -11.09
N LEU A 72 -4.10 7.71 -11.33
CA LEU A 72 -4.27 8.41 -12.58
C LEU A 72 -2.88 8.84 -13.05
N GLU A 73 -2.41 8.22 -14.13
CA GLU A 73 -1.11 8.51 -14.74
C GLU A 73 -1.30 8.74 -16.23
N ASN A 74 -0.70 9.80 -16.78
CA ASN A 74 -0.79 10.11 -18.22
C ASN A 74 -2.23 10.18 -18.79
N GLY A 75 -3.22 10.46 -17.94
CA GLY A 75 -4.64 10.48 -18.32
C GLY A 75 -5.33 9.12 -18.33
N GLU A 76 -4.65 8.04 -17.97
CA GLU A 76 -5.19 6.70 -17.80
C GLU A 76 -5.45 6.41 -16.32
N VAL A 77 -6.62 5.84 -16.02
CA VAL A 77 -6.97 5.38 -14.67
C VAL A 77 -6.62 3.92 -14.55
N SER A 78 -5.78 3.58 -13.58
CA SER A 78 -5.34 2.22 -13.31
C SER A 78 -5.56 1.84 -11.85
N VAL A 79 -5.77 0.55 -11.57
CA VAL A 79 -5.72 0.02 -10.20
C VAL A 79 -4.31 -0.44 -9.95
N GLU A 80 -3.55 0.26 -9.12
CA GLU A 80 -2.17 -0.12 -8.81
C GLU A 80 -2.14 -1.34 -7.91
N GLU A 81 -2.85 -1.23 -6.78
CA GLU A 81 -2.94 -2.26 -5.76
C GLU A 81 -4.39 -2.42 -5.29
N GLY A 82 -4.74 -3.66 -4.97
CA GLY A 82 -6.08 -4.02 -4.54
C GLY A 82 -6.02 -5.38 -3.87
N TYR A 83 -5.84 -5.39 -2.56
CA TYR A 83 -5.62 -6.63 -1.81
C TYR A 83 -6.21 -6.57 -0.39
N ALA A 84 -6.49 -7.74 0.14
CA ALA A 84 -6.84 -7.94 1.53
C ALA A 84 -5.76 -8.78 2.22
N TYR A 85 -5.61 -8.59 3.52
CA TYR A 85 -4.68 -9.38 4.30
C TYR A 85 -5.23 -9.74 5.68
N TRP A 86 -4.77 -10.88 6.17
CA TRP A 86 -5.03 -11.40 7.51
C TRP A 86 -3.71 -11.52 8.26
N THR A 87 -3.71 -11.09 9.51
CA THR A 87 -2.57 -11.13 10.42
C THR A 87 -2.87 -12.05 11.59
N GLY A 88 -1.83 -12.64 12.20
CA GLY A 88 -2.01 -13.45 13.39
C GLY A 88 -2.64 -14.82 13.15
N LEU A 89 -2.53 -15.36 11.93
CA LEU A 89 -2.90 -16.75 11.65
C LEU A 89 -2.03 -17.72 12.48
N PRO A 90 -2.46 -18.98 12.68
CA PRO A 90 -1.67 -19.97 13.41
C PRO A 90 -0.21 -19.99 12.97
N GLY A 91 0.70 -19.88 13.93
CA GLY A 91 2.13 -19.75 13.67
C GLY A 91 2.64 -18.32 13.43
N HIS A 92 1.82 -17.28 13.72
CA HIS A 92 2.14 -15.86 13.50
C HIS A 92 2.34 -15.51 12.02
N ILE A 93 1.54 -16.13 11.16
CA ILE A 93 1.61 -15.95 9.72
C ILE A 93 0.70 -14.79 9.33
N ARG A 94 1.17 -13.97 8.39
CA ARG A 94 0.36 -13.04 7.62
C ARG A 94 0.07 -13.64 6.26
N PHE A 95 -1.17 -13.53 5.81
CA PHE A 95 -1.62 -13.97 4.49
C PHE A 95 -2.22 -12.80 3.74
N ASP A 96 -1.76 -12.54 2.52
CA ASP A 96 -2.28 -11.49 1.64
C ASP A 96 -2.84 -12.12 0.36
N ILE A 97 -3.91 -11.55 -0.19
CA ILE A 97 -4.52 -11.95 -1.46
C ILE A 97 -4.99 -10.74 -2.25
N GLY A 98 -4.68 -10.70 -3.55
CA GLY A 98 -5.09 -9.61 -4.45
C GLY A 98 -3.96 -9.17 -5.35
N LYS A 99 -4.06 -7.94 -5.88
CA LYS A 99 -3.01 -7.27 -6.65
C LYS A 99 -2.14 -6.44 -5.70
N PHE A 100 -0.84 -6.71 -5.66
CA PHE A 100 0.10 -6.02 -4.77
C PHE A 100 1.52 -5.99 -5.36
N ARG A 101 2.34 -5.05 -4.89
CA ARG A 101 3.79 -5.01 -5.12
C ARG A 101 4.46 -6.20 -4.42
N GLN A 102 5.18 -7.02 -5.18
CA GLN A 102 5.90 -8.17 -4.64
C GLN A 102 7.03 -7.71 -3.70
N GLN A 103 7.36 -8.51 -2.69
CA GLN A 103 8.39 -8.15 -1.70
C GLN A 103 9.81 -8.40 -2.23
N PHE A 104 10.16 -7.79 -3.35
CA PHE A 104 11.48 -7.94 -3.97
C PHE A 104 12.34 -6.70 -3.72
N GLY A 105 13.35 -6.84 -2.85
CA GLY A 105 14.18 -5.70 -2.47
C GLY A 105 13.41 -4.64 -1.68
N GLU A 106 14.09 -3.56 -1.31
CA GLU A 106 13.50 -2.49 -0.49
C GLU A 106 12.66 -1.53 -1.33
N LEU A 107 13.20 -1.09 -2.47
CA LEU A 107 12.58 -0.05 -3.30
C LEU A 107 11.28 -0.49 -3.98
N ASN A 108 11.15 -1.77 -4.37
CA ASN A 108 9.95 -2.23 -5.07
C ASN A 108 8.67 -2.14 -4.22
N ARG A 109 8.84 -2.07 -2.89
CA ARG A 109 7.76 -2.06 -1.91
C ARG A 109 7.15 -0.68 -1.71
N TRP A 110 7.78 0.35 -2.24
CA TRP A 110 7.32 1.74 -2.11
C TRP A 110 6.68 2.17 -3.41
N HIS A 111 5.73 3.09 -3.31
CA HIS A 111 5.19 3.80 -4.46
C HIS A 111 6.12 4.95 -4.85
N LEU A 112 6.02 5.40 -6.10
CA LEU A 112 6.94 6.37 -6.69
C LEU A 112 7.04 7.65 -5.86
N HIS A 113 5.90 8.14 -5.38
CA HIS A 113 5.79 9.32 -4.52
C HIS A 113 6.49 9.18 -3.14
N ALA A 114 6.82 7.96 -2.72
CA ALA A 114 7.46 7.66 -1.44
C ALA A 114 8.96 7.42 -1.58
N LEU A 115 9.49 7.37 -2.80
CA LEU A 115 10.93 7.25 -3.03
C LEU A 115 11.65 8.55 -2.66
N PRO A 116 12.87 8.45 -2.11
CA PRO A 116 13.72 9.63 -1.90
C PRO A 116 14.26 10.19 -3.23
N GLU A 117 14.30 9.34 -4.26
CA GLU A 117 14.74 9.68 -5.60
C GLU A 117 13.58 10.08 -6.48
N THR A 118 13.89 10.82 -7.54
CA THR A 118 12.86 11.19 -8.51
C THR A 118 12.29 9.96 -9.19
N GLU A 119 13.09 8.98 -9.60
CA GLU A 119 12.59 7.78 -10.30
C GLU A 119 13.16 6.51 -9.69
N TYR A 120 12.53 5.36 -9.96
CA TYR A 120 13.16 4.08 -9.68
C TYR A 120 14.53 3.98 -10.39
N PRO A 121 15.53 3.36 -9.74
CA PRO A 121 16.81 3.08 -10.39
C PRO A 121 16.62 2.41 -11.76
N SER A 122 17.39 2.85 -12.75
CA SER A 122 17.32 2.31 -14.12
C SER A 122 17.49 0.80 -14.18
N ALA A 123 18.31 0.23 -13.29
CA ALA A 123 18.46 -1.21 -13.13
C ALA A 123 17.14 -1.89 -12.76
N LEU A 124 16.34 -1.32 -11.84
CA LEU A 124 15.03 -1.88 -11.51
C LEU A 124 14.05 -1.71 -12.67
N ARG A 125 13.97 -0.53 -13.28
CA ARG A 125 13.05 -0.27 -14.41
C ARG A 125 13.30 -1.20 -15.60
N ALA A 126 14.57 -1.47 -15.90
CA ALA A 126 14.95 -2.34 -17.01
C ALA A 126 14.44 -3.78 -16.86
N TYR A 127 14.33 -4.29 -15.64
CA TYR A 127 13.86 -5.66 -15.39
C TYR A 127 12.41 -5.73 -14.92
N LEU A 128 11.98 -4.81 -14.07
CA LEU A 128 10.68 -4.85 -13.41
C LEU A 128 9.63 -3.93 -14.06
N GLY A 129 10.02 -3.12 -15.04
CA GLY A 129 9.16 -2.10 -15.64
C GLY A 129 9.11 -0.82 -14.81
N ASP A 130 8.39 0.19 -15.33
CA ASP A 130 8.31 1.52 -14.73
C ASP A 130 7.58 1.52 -13.38
N ASP A 131 6.57 0.65 -13.24
CA ASP A 131 5.78 0.52 -12.02
C ASP A 131 6.37 -0.50 -11.04
N GLY A 132 7.47 -1.16 -11.39
CA GLY A 132 8.05 -2.24 -10.60
C GLY A 132 7.29 -3.57 -10.68
N LEU A 133 7.70 -4.50 -9.82
CA LEU A 133 7.19 -5.88 -9.81
C LEU A 133 5.87 -5.96 -9.04
N VAL A 134 4.78 -5.82 -9.79
CA VAL A 134 3.39 -5.93 -9.32
C VAL A 134 2.78 -7.21 -9.86
N GLY A 135 1.98 -7.91 -9.04
CA GLY A 135 1.28 -9.11 -9.47
C GLY A 135 0.00 -9.39 -8.69
N THR A 136 -0.92 -10.10 -9.32
CA THR A 136 -2.14 -10.60 -8.68
C THR A 136 -1.92 -12.03 -8.18
N GLY A 137 -2.11 -12.27 -6.89
CA GLY A 137 -1.94 -13.61 -6.32
C GLY A 137 -2.06 -13.65 -4.81
N ILE A 138 -1.21 -14.47 -4.19
CA ILE A 138 -1.16 -14.67 -2.74
C ILE A 138 0.25 -14.47 -2.20
N SER A 139 0.34 -14.04 -0.94
CA SER A 139 1.58 -13.88 -0.20
C SER A 139 1.43 -14.45 1.20
N LEU A 140 2.45 -15.14 1.68
CA LEU A 140 2.61 -15.58 3.06
C LEU A 140 3.87 -14.92 3.62
N TYR A 141 3.74 -14.34 4.80
CA TYR A 141 4.85 -13.71 5.51
C TYR A 141 4.89 -14.19 6.96
N ARG A 142 6.10 -14.43 7.47
CA ARG A 142 6.32 -14.76 8.88
C ARG A 142 7.65 -14.19 9.37
N ALA A 143 7.60 -13.42 10.44
CA ALA A 143 8.78 -13.10 11.24
C ALA A 143 8.92 -14.09 12.40
N PHE A 144 10.16 -14.46 12.74
CA PHE A 144 10.46 -15.32 13.88
C PHE A 144 11.80 -14.98 14.52
N GLY A 145 11.86 -15.15 15.85
CA GLY A 145 13.05 -14.89 16.65
C GLY A 145 13.92 -16.13 16.89
N GLY A 146 15.08 -15.92 17.50
CA GLY A 146 16.08 -16.95 17.82
C GLY A 146 17.44 -16.31 18.04
N LEU A 147 18.45 -16.73 17.26
CA LEU A 147 19.75 -16.06 17.16
C LEU A 147 19.66 -14.81 16.24
N GLY A 148 18.71 -13.93 16.52
CA GLY A 148 18.38 -12.77 15.70
C GLY A 148 16.91 -12.72 15.27
N THR A 149 16.59 -11.79 14.37
CA THR A 149 15.29 -11.67 13.73
C THR A 149 15.40 -12.23 12.32
N HIS A 150 14.53 -13.18 12.00
CA HIS A 150 14.44 -13.77 10.67
C HIS A 150 13.06 -13.51 10.10
N GLU A 151 13.00 -13.29 8.80
CA GLU A 151 11.77 -13.10 8.05
C GLU A 151 11.76 -14.13 6.92
N LEU A 152 10.58 -14.66 6.62
CA LEU A 152 10.35 -15.54 5.49
C LEU A 152 9.13 -15.03 4.73
N THR A 153 9.31 -14.82 3.43
CA THR A 153 8.25 -14.41 2.51
C THR A 153 8.12 -15.44 1.40
N ALA A 154 6.90 -15.89 1.14
CA ALA A 154 6.57 -16.77 0.03
C ALA A 154 5.39 -16.20 -0.76
N GLN A 155 5.57 -15.92 -2.04
CA GLN A 155 4.54 -15.34 -2.90
C GLN A 155 4.33 -16.16 -4.15
N VAL A 156 3.08 -16.28 -4.57
CA VAL A 156 2.69 -16.86 -5.85
C VAL A 156 1.76 -15.88 -6.54
N THR A 157 2.18 -15.36 -7.68
CA THR A 157 1.47 -14.33 -8.44
C THR A 157 1.32 -14.74 -9.89
N ARG A 158 0.36 -14.13 -10.59
CA ARG A 158 0.30 -14.16 -12.05
C ARG A 158 1.28 -13.11 -12.57
N SER A 159 2.12 -13.50 -13.53
CA SER A 159 3.03 -12.58 -14.21
C SER A 159 2.23 -11.52 -15.00
N SER A 160 2.33 -10.27 -14.58
CA SER A 160 1.73 -9.12 -15.28
C SER A 160 2.77 -8.16 -15.87
N THR A 161 4.02 -8.22 -15.40
CA THR A 161 5.09 -7.35 -15.89
C THR A 161 5.64 -7.82 -17.24
N ASP A 162 5.55 -6.98 -18.27
CA ASP A 162 6.05 -7.29 -19.61
C ASP A 162 7.58 -7.36 -19.66
N ALA A 163 8.28 -6.44 -18.98
CA ALA A 163 9.75 -6.39 -18.97
C ALA A 163 10.40 -7.72 -18.51
N LEU A 164 9.84 -8.36 -17.47
CA LEU A 164 10.40 -9.60 -16.91
C LEU A 164 9.80 -10.86 -17.53
N PHE A 165 8.51 -10.83 -17.87
CA PHE A 165 7.74 -12.04 -18.17
C PHE A 165 7.08 -12.06 -19.56
N GLY A 166 7.28 -11.01 -20.36
CA GLY A 166 6.78 -10.89 -21.74
C GLY A 166 5.27 -11.05 -21.86
N GLY A 167 4.50 -10.60 -20.87
CA GLY A 167 3.03 -10.67 -20.90
C GLY A 167 2.45 -12.09 -20.82
N SER A 168 3.26 -13.10 -20.47
CA SER A 168 2.87 -14.51 -20.60
C SER A 168 1.73 -14.98 -19.69
N GLY A 169 1.38 -14.20 -18.65
CA GLY A 169 0.30 -14.52 -17.70
C GLY A 169 0.53 -15.81 -16.90
N ARG A 170 1.77 -16.30 -16.81
CA ARG A 170 2.13 -17.55 -16.13
C ARG A 170 2.22 -17.35 -14.62
N PRO A 171 2.05 -18.41 -13.82
CA PRO A 171 2.36 -18.36 -12.39
C PRO A 171 3.85 -18.10 -12.16
N THR A 172 4.16 -17.19 -11.26
CA THR A 172 5.50 -16.81 -10.81
C THR A 172 5.58 -16.94 -9.30
N TYR A 173 6.76 -17.32 -8.80
CA TYR A 173 7.01 -17.50 -7.37
C TYR A 173 8.19 -16.65 -6.89
N LEU A 174 8.07 -16.11 -5.68
CA LEU A 174 9.12 -15.38 -4.99
C LEU A 174 9.26 -15.97 -3.58
N LEU A 175 10.47 -16.36 -3.20
CA LEU A 175 10.78 -16.94 -1.88
C LEU A 175 12.12 -16.36 -1.40
N HIS A 176 12.12 -15.75 -0.22
CA HIS A 176 13.34 -15.24 0.43
C HIS A 176 13.17 -15.13 1.94
#